data_AF-A0A7J8E4Y4-F1
#
_entry.id   AF-A0A7J8E4Y4-F1
#
_cell.length_a   1.000
_cell.length_b   1.000
_cell.length_c   1.000
_cell.angle_alpha   90.00
_cell.angle_beta   90.00
_cell.angle_gamma   90.00
#
_symmetry.space_group_name_H-M   'P 1'
#
loop_
_entity.id
_entity.type
_entity.pdbx_description
1 polymer ?
#
loop_
_entity_poly.entity_id
_entity_poly.type
_entity_poly.pdbx_seq_one_letter_code
_entity_poly.pdbx_strand_id
1 'polypeptide(L)' 'MSDHGDVSLPPEDRVRALSQMGSAVEINEDIPPRRYFRSGVEIIRMASIYSEEGNIEHAFILYNKYIT' A
#
# COMPACT_ATOMS: atom_id res chain seq x y z
N MET A 1 11.67 -0.44 -11.99
CA MET A 1 11.84 -1.75 -11.31
C MET A 1 11.97 -1.42 -9.83
N SER A 2 11.07 -1.92 -8.98
CA SER A 2 10.95 -1.45 -7.60
C SER A 2 12.12 -1.98 -6.75
N ASP A 3 12.91 -1.05 -6.25
CA ASP A 3 14.24 -1.23 -5.62
C ASP A 3 14.20 -1.94 -4.25
N HIS A 4 13.01 -2.17 -3.68
CA HIS A 4 12.87 -2.72 -2.32
C HIS A 4 13.42 -4.14 -2.15
N GLY A 5 13.53 -4.92 -3.23
CA GLY A 5 14.10 -6.26 -3.22
C GLY A 5 15.64 -6.28 -3.29
N ASP A 6 16.27 -5.15 -3.63
CA ASP A 6 17.73 -5.08 -3.71
C ASP A 6 18.34 -4.97 -2.31
N VAL A 7 18.98 -6.05 -1.88
CA VAL A 7 19.63 -6.17 -0.57
C VAL A 7 20.92 -5.38 -0.44
N SER A 8 21.46 -4.84 -1.55
CA SER A 8 22.63 -3.96 -1.53
C SER A 8 22.32 -2.54 -1.06
N LEU A 9 21.04 -2.15 -1.10
CA LEU A 9 20.58 -0.83 -0.67
C LEU A 9 20.45 -0.72 0.85
N PRO A 10 20.53 0.50 1.39
CA PRO A 10 20.14 0.78 2.77
C PRO A 10 18.70 0.31 3.05
N PRO A 11 18.44 -0.34 4.21
CA PRO A 11 17.10 -0.79 4.57
C PRO A 11 16.04 0.31 4.52
N GLU A 12 16.41 1.54 4.91
CA GLU A 12 15.53 2.70 4.87
C GLU A 12 15.05 3.04 3.46
N ASP A 13 15.92 2.91 2.46
CA ASP A 13 15.57 3.21 1.07
C ASP A 13 14.61 2.16 0.50
N ARG A 14 14.82 0.90 0.90
CA ARG A 14 13.91 -0.21 0.55
C ARG A 14 12.52 -0.01 1.14
N VAL A 15 12.42 0.37 2.42
CA VAL A 15 11.14 0.66 3.06
C VAL A 15 10.50 1.92 2.48
N ARG A 16 11.29 2.95 2.15
CA ARG A 16 10.80 4.17 1.50
C ARG A 16 10.19 3.86 0.13
N ALA A 17 10.80 2.98 -0.66
CA ALA A 17 10.25 2.52 -1.92
C ALA A 17 8.87 1.83 -1.73
N LEU A 18 8.71 1.01 -0.68
CA LEU A 18 7.41 0.41 -0.34
C LEU A 18 6.35 1.47 0.00
N SER A 19 6.71 2.50 0.77
CA SER A 19 5.78 3.59 1.12
C SER A 19 5.38 4.42 -0.10
N GLN A 20 6.34 4.72 -1.00
CA GLN A 20 6.07 5.40 -2.26
C GLN A 20 5.06 4.64 -3.13
N MET A 21 5.20 3.30 -3.22
CA MET A 21 4.24 2.45 -3.93
C MET A 21 2.84 2.49 -3.31
N GLY A 22 2.74 2.58 -1.97
CA GLY A 22 1.46 2.73 -1.27
C GLY A 22 0.83 4.11 -1.47
N SER A 23 1.64 5.17 -1.57
CA SER A 23 1.16 6.57 -1.68
C SER A 23 0.62 6.96 -3.06
N ALA A 24 0.73 6.10 -4.07
CA ALA A 24 0.26 6.36 -5.42
C ALA A 24 -1.27 6.15 -5.55
N VAL A 25 -2.05 7.01 -4.90
CA VAL A 25 -3.52 7.03 -4.94
C VAL A 25 -3.98 8.30 -5.64
N GLU A 26 -4.81 8.13 -6.68
CA GLU A 26 -5.45 9.24 -7.38
C GLU A 26 -6.96 9.24 -7.06
N ILE A 27 -7.50 10.42 -6.72
CA ILE A 27 -8.92 10.63 -6.52
C ILE A 27 -9.53 11.19 -7.81
N ASN A 28 -10.58 10.54 -8.29
CA ASN A 28 -11.37 11.01 -9.40
C ASN A 28 -12.55 11.82 -8.86
N GLU A 29 -12.61 13.11 -9.20
CA GLU A 29 -13.62 14.05 -8.71
C GLU A 29 -15.04 13.75 -9.23
N ASP A 30 -15.17 13.01 -10.34
CA ASP A 30 -16.46 12.55 -10.87
C ASP A 30 -17.05 11.39 -10.05
N ILE A 31 -16.26 10.78 -9.16
CA ILE A 31 -16.68 9.70 -8.28
C ILE A 31 -17.10 10.27 -6.91
N PRO A 32 -18.33 10.00 -6.43
CA PRO A 32 -18.75 10.45 -5.10
C PRO A 32 -17.80 9.93 -4.01
N PRO A 33 -17.32 10.79 -3.07
CA PRO A 33 -16.38 10.40 -2.02
C PRO A 33 -16.78 9.14 -1.24
N ARG A 34 -18.09 8.96 -1.01
CA ARG A 34 -18.67 7.78 -0.33
C ARG A 34 -18.28 6.44 -0.99
N ARG A 35 -17.98 6.42 -2.29
CA ARG A 35 -17.54 5.19 -2.98
C ARG A 35 -16.14 4.77 -2.49
N TYR A 36 -15.23 5.71 -2.27
CA TYR A 36 -13.89 5.44 -1.74
C TYR A 36 -13.92 4.85 -0.33
N PHE A 37 -14.81 5.34 0.55
CA PHE A 37 -14.99 4.74 1.88
C PHE A 37 -15.42 3.26 1.80
N ARG A 38 -16.25 2.89 0.82
CA ARG A 38 -16.67 1.49 0.63
C ARG A 38 -15.53 0.65 0.05
N SER A 39 -14.85 1.15 -0.98
CA SER A 39 -13.71 0.46 -1.60
C SER A 39 -12.53 0.31 -0.63
N GLY A 40 -12.35 1.25 0.29
CA GLY A 40 -11.32 1.19 1.34
C GLY A 40 -11.47 0.00 2.28
N VAL A 41 -12.70 -0.51 2.49
CA VAL A 41 -12.94 -1.71 3.32
C VAL A 41 -12.26 -2.95 2.72
N GLU A 42 -12.26 -3.08 1.40
CA GLU A 42 -11.58 -4.19 0.73
C GLU A 42 -10.05 -4.02 0.79
N ILE A 43 -9.54 -2.78 0.71
CA ILE A 43 -8.10 -2.50 0.84
C ILE A 43 -7.58 -2.95 2.21
N ILE A 44 -8.25 -2.55 3.29
CA ILE A 44 -7.82 -2.92 4.65
C ILE A 44 -8.00 -4.43 4.92
N ARG A 45 -9.03 -5.06 4.36
CA ARG A 45 -9.22 -6.51 4.46
C ARG A 45 -8.07 -7.26 3.78
N MET A 46 -7.72 -6.87 2.56
CA MET A 46 -6.60 -7.47 1.83
C MET A 46 -5.26 -7.24 2.52
N ALA A 47 -5.05 -6.06 3.13
CA ALA A 47 -3.86 -5.80 3.94
C ALA A 47 -3.74 -6.79 5.12
N SER A 48 -4.84 -7.08 5.82
CA SER A 48 -4.87 -8.08 6.89
C SER A 48 -4.52 -9.47 6.38
N ILE A 49 -5.11 -9.90 5.26
CA ILE A 49 -4.84 -11.22 4.66
C ILE A 49 -3.36 -11.37 4.33
N TYR A 50 -2.74 -10.39 3.66
CA TYR A 50 -1.31 -10.45 3.37
C TYR A 50 -0.44 -10.46 4.64
N SER A 51 -0.86 -9.75 5.69
CA SER A 51 -0.16 -9.78 6.97
C SER A 51 -0.22 -11.15 7.63
N GLU A 52 -1.38 -11.80 7.60
CA GLU A 52 -1.61 -13.14 8.16
C GLU A 52 -0.85 -14.23 7.38
N GLU A 53 -0.74 -14.08 6.05
CA GLU A 53 0.06 -14.96 5.18
C GLU A 53 1.57 -14.74 5.31
N GLY A 54 2.00 -13.73 6.07
CA GLY A 54 3.42 -13.38 6.25
C GLY A 54 4.01 -12.56 5.10
N ASN A 55 3.20 -12.15 4.12
CA ASN A 55 3.61 -11.24 3.05
C ASN A 55 3.54 -9.78 3.53
N ILE A 56 4.43 -9.46 4.48
CA ILE A 56 4.46 -8.18 5.19
C ILE A 56 4.75 -6.97 4.29
N GLU A 57 5.48 -7.16 3.18
CA GLU A 57 5.74 -6.08 2.22
C GLU A 57 4.46 -5.64 1.50
N HIS A 58 3.65 -6.61 1.02
CA HIS A 58 2.37 -6.29 0.38
C HIS A 58 1.35 -5.73 1.37
N ALA A 59 1.32 -6.27 2.60
CA ALA A 59 0.49 -5.73 3.67
C ALA A 59 0.86 -4.26 3.94
N PHE A 60 2.14 -3.94 4.06
CA PHE A 60 2.63 -2.57 4.28
C PHE A 60 2.22 -1.60 3.16
N ILE A 61 2.32 -2.02 1.90
CA ILE A 61 1.88 -1.21 0.75
C ILE A 61 0.39 -0.90 0.85
N LEU A 62 -0.46 -1.91 1.13
CA LEU A 62 -1.91 -1.71 1.20
C LEU A 62 -2.34 -0.88 2.41
N TYR A 63 -1.68 -1.00 3.56
CA TYR A 63 -1.94 -0.12 4.69
C TYR A 63 -1.57 1.33 4.37
N ASN A 64 -0.43 1.60 3.74
CA ASN A 64 -0.07 2.95 3.29
C ASN A 64 -1.10 3.47 2.28
N LYS A 65 -1.57 2.62 1.37
CA LYS A 65 -2.59 2.96 0.38
C LYS A 65 -3.95 3.32 0.98
N TYR A 66 -4.31 2.70 2.10
CA TYR A 66 -5.55 2.99 2.81
C TYR A 66 -5.49 4.32 3.58
N ILE A 67 -4.29 4.67 4.08
CA ILE A 67 -4.07 5.89 4.89
C ILE A 67 -3.89 7.13 4.02
N THR A 68 -3.31 6.97 2.83
CA THR A 68 -3.09 8.06 1.85
C THR A 68 -4.41 8.53 1.24
#